data_AF-A0A2E0VUC8-F1
#
_entry.id   AF-A0A2E0VUC8-F1
#
_cell.length_a   1.000
_cell.length_b   1.000
_cell.length_c   1.000
_cell.angle_alpha   90.00
_cell.angle_beta   90.00
_cell.angle_gamma   90.00
#
_symmetry.space_group_name_H-M   'P 1'
#
loop_
_entity.id
_entity.type
_entity.pdbx_description
1 polymer ?
#
loop_
_entity_poly.entity_id
_entity_poly.type
_entity_poly.pdbx_seq_one_letter_code
_entity_poly.pdbx_strand_id
1 'polypeptide(L)'
;MILYNVTVRVDADIAEEWLNWMKSTHIPDVMRTGYFVDYKVMKILQPAQEDDSITYAVQYFCEDQEKLEAYWQKEAPALQKEHTDKYSDKALAFRTVMEVIQ
;
A
#
# COMPACT_ATOMS: atom_id res chain seq x y z
N MET A 1 2.20 11.86 14.53
CA MET A 1 1.55 11.46 13.26
C MET A 1 2.01 10.05 12.93
N ILE A 2 1.11 9.21 12.43
CA ILE A 2 1.40 7.81 12.12
C ILE A 2 1.61 7.64 10.61
N LEU A 3 2.62 6.86 10.24
CA LEU A 3 2.91 6.45 8.87
C LEU A 3 2.61 4.96 8.72
N TYR A 4 1.59 4.63 7.94
CA TYR A 4 1.25 3.27 7.58
C TYR A 4 1.89 2.93 6.22
N ASN A 5 2.86 2.03 6.22
CA ASN A 5 3.61 1.63 5.04
C ASN A 5 3.22 0.22 4.58
N VAL A 6 2.97 0.08 3.28
CA VAL A 6 2.71 -1.17 2.60
C VAL A 6 3.80 -1.40 1.56
N THR A 7 4.69 -2.34 1.84
CA THR A 7 5.70 -2.81 0.89
C THR A 7 5.10 -3.93 0.06
N VAL A 8 5.11 -3.84 -1.26
CA VAL A 8 4.52 -4.84 -2.15
C VAL A 8 5.56 -5.32 -3.14
N ARG A 9 5.88 -6.62 -3.11
CA ARG A 9 6.68 -7.29 -4.14
C ARG A 9 5.73 -7.79 -5.22
N VAL A 10 5.94 -7.35 -6.45
CA VAL A 10 5.07 -7.58 -7.59
C VAL A 10 5.84 -8.27 -8.70
N ASP A 11 5.31 -9.33 -9.30
CA ASP A 11 5.95 -9.99 -10.44
C ASP A 11 6.12 -9.00 -11.61
N ALA A 12 7.26 -9.07 -12.30
CA ALA A 12 7.65 -8.09 -13.31
C ALA A 12 6.68 -8.04 -14.50
N ASP A 13 6.01 -9.16 -14.82
CA ASP A 13 5.03 -9.27 -15.92
C ASP A 13 3.74 -8.46 -15.69
N ILE A 14 3.38 -8.22 -14.42
CA ILE A 14 2.17 -7.46 -14.05
C ILE A 14 2.48 -6.11 -13.40
N ALA A 15 3.74 -5.76 -13.14
CA ALA A 15 4.11 -4.60 -12.34
C ALA A 15 3.56 -3.26 -12.89
N GLU A 16 3.53 -3.08 -14.21
CA GLU A 16 2.97 -1.87 -14.83
C GLU A 16 1.46 -1.77 -14.65
N GLU A 17 0.73 -2.87 -14.91
CA GLU A 17 -0.73 -2.92 -14.74
C GLU A 17 -1.11 -2.74 -13.27
N TRP A 18 -0.41 -3.42 -12.38
CA TRP A 18 -0.56 -3.28 -10.94
C TRP A 18 -0.41 -1.82 -10.51
N LEU A 19 0.66 -1.15 -10.95
CA LEU A 19 0.92 0.25 -10.60
C LEU A 19 -0.17 1.18 -11.14
N ASN A 20 -0.65 0.92 -12.36
CA ASN A 20 -1.74 1.68 -12.97
C ASN A 20 -3.04 1.53 -12.18
N TRP A 21 -3.41 0.31 -11.80
CA TRP A 21 -4.59 0.07 -10.97
C TRP A 21 -4.47 0.67 -9.57
N MET A 22 -3.29 0.57 -8.94
CA MET A 22 -3.04 1.21 -7.64
C MET A 22 -3.28 2.71 -7.71
N LYS A 23 -2.78 3.38 -8.75
CA LYS A 23 -2.92 4.84 -8.91
C LYS A 23 -4.33 5.28 -9.32
N SER A 24 -5.04 4.49 -10.11
CA SER A 24 -6.35 4.86 -10.67
C SER A 24 -7.55 4.39 -9.86
N THR A 25 -7.38 3.38 -9.01
CA THR A 25 -8.49 2.75 -8.26
C THR A 25 -8.17 2.59 -6.79
N HIS A 26 -7.22 1.71 -6.43
CA HIS A 26 -7.06 1.28 -5.04
C HIS A 26 -6.65 2.40 -4.08
N ILE A 27 -5.62 3.19 -4.42
CA ILE A 27 -5.18 4.31 -3.59
C ILE A 27 -6.29 5.38 -3.50
N PRO A 28 -6.92 5.81 -4.61
CA PRO A 28 -8.09 6.68 -4.52
C PRO A 28 -9.18 6.18 -3.57
N ASP A 29 -9.49 4.89 -3.56
CA ASP A 29 -10.50 4.33 -2.68
C ASP A 29 -10.05 4.28 -1.22
N VAL A 30 -8.78 3.96 -0.94
CA VAL A 30 -8.18 4.10 0.39
C VAL A 30 -8.26 5.55 0.89
N MET A 31 -7.92 6.53 0.05
CA MET A 31 -7.96 7.95 0.43
C MET A 31 -9.39 8.45 0.65
N ARG A 32 -10.37 7.93 -0.11
CA ARG A 32 -11.79 8.29 0.02
C ARG A 32 -12.40 7.91 1.36
N THR A 33 -11.81 6.94 2.06
CA THR A 33 -12.23 6.58 3.42
C THR A 33 -12.09 7.73 4.43
N GLY A 34 -11.23 8.71 4.14
CA GLY A 34 -10.99 9.86 5.01
C GLY A 34 -10.10 9.58 6.22
N TYR A 35 -9.54 8.37 6.36
CA TYR A 35 -8.61 8.05 7.46
C TYR A 35 -7.18 8.57 7.23
N PHE A 36 -6.82 8.82 5.97
CA PHE A 36 -5.48 9.27 5.59
C PHE A 36 -5.51 10.67 4.98
N VAL A 37 -4.50 11.47 5.30
CA VAL A 37 -4.38 12.87 4.84
C VAL A 37 -3.46 13.04 3.64
N ASP A 38 -2.55 12.09 3.42
CA ASP A 38 -1.61 12.09 2.30
C ASP A 38 -1.15 10.67 1.98
N TYR A 39 -0.56 10.48 0.80
CA TYR A 39 0.09 9.23 0.42
C TYR A 39 1.31 9.43 -0.48
N LYS A 40 2.20 8.45 -0.49
CA LYS A 40 3.32 8.37 -1.44
C LYS A 40 3.44 6.96 -2.02
N VAL A 41 3.74 6.89 -3.31
CA VAL A 41 4.07 5.65 -4.01
C VAL A 41 5.50 5.74 -4.50
N MET A 42 6.34 4.80 -4.09
CA MET A 42 7.76 4.76 -4.43
C MET A 42 8.13 3.38 -4.95
N LYS A 43 9.08 3.34 -5.87
CA LYS A 43 9.79 2.10 -6.22
C LYS A 43 10.98 1.94 -5.27
N ILE A 44 11.13 0.78 -4.67
CA ILE A 44 12.33 0.46 -3.89
C ILE A 44 13.48 0.23 -4.88
N LEU A 45 14.60 0.92 -4.70
CA LEU A 45 15.78 0.78 -5.57
C LEU A 45 16.87 -0.08 -4.92
N GLN A 46 16.85 -0.24 -3.60
CA GLN A 46 17.82 -1.02 -2.84
C GLN A 46 17.14 -1.82 -1.70
N PRO A 47 17.56 -3.07 -1.44
CA PRO A 47 18.56 -3.83 -2.20
C PRO A 47 18.12 -4.08 -3.66
N ALA A 48 19.07 -4.43 -4.53
CA ALA A 48 18.77 -4.75 -5.92
C ALA A 48 17.70 -5.84 -5.97
N GLN A 49 16.73 -5.67 -6.88
CA GLN A 49 15.59 -6.57 -7.00
C GLN A 49 15.96 -7.75 -7.88
N GLU A 50 15.31 -8.88 -7.66
CA GLU A 50 15.40 -10.03 -8.57
C GLU A 50 14.82 -9.62 -9.94
N ASP A 51 15.39 -10.12 -11.03
CA ASP A 51 14.99 -9.71 -12.39
C ASP A 51 13.51 -10.00 -12.70
N ASP A 52 12.88 -10.89 -11.93
CA ASP A 52 11.50 -11.32 -12.07
C ASP A 52 10.50 -10.55 -11.21
N SER A 53 10.94 -9.58 -10.40
CA SER A 53 10.03 -8.83 -9.52
C SER A 53 10.41 -7.37 -9.31
N ILE A 54 9.38 -6.56 -9.07
CA ILE A 54 9.51 -5.15 -8.70
C ILE A 54 8.89 -4.93 -7.33
N THR A 55 9.65 -4.35 -6.40
CA THR A 55 9.14 -3.97 -5.08
C THR A 55 8.80 -2.49 -5.02
N TYR A 56 7.58 -2.19 -4.57
CA TYR A 56 7.08 -0.85 -4.31
C TYR A 56 6.83 -0.63 -2.82
N ALA A 57 6.87 0.63 -2.39
CA ALA A 57 6.40 1.06 -1.09
C ALA A 57 5.26 2.07 -1.27
N VAL A 58 4.13 1.81 -0.63
CA VAL A 58 2.98 2.71 -0.56
C VAL A 58 2.82 3.18 0.87
N GLN A 59 2.98 4.47 1.08
CA GLN A 59 2.89 5.10 2.39
C GLN A 59 1.60 5.89 2.48
N TYR A 60 0.89 5.76 3.59
CA TYR A 60 -0.29 6.54 3.92
C TYR A 60 -0.07 7.26 5.25
N PHE A 61 -0.37 8.55 5.30
CA PHE A 61 -0.18 9.40 6.47
C PHE A 61 -1.50 9.51 7.23
N CYS A 62 -1.49 9.10 8.50
CA CYS A 62 -2.64 9.11 9.39
C CYS A 62 -2.35 10.04 10.58
N GLU A 63 -3.35 10.79 11.03
CA GLU A 63 -3.15 11.78 12.09
C GLU A 63 -2.72 11.14 13.41
N ASP A 64 -3.35 10.01 13.76
CA ASP A 64 -3.16 9.30 15.01
C ASP A 64 -3.41 7.79 14.89
N GLN A 65 -3.14 7.08 15.98
CA GLN A 65 -3.28 5.62 16.09
C GLN A 65 -4.75 5.16 16.10
N GLU A 66 -5.66 5.94 16.70
CA GLU A 66 -7.07 5.57 16.82
C GLU A 66 -7.75 5.53 15.44
N LYS A 67 -7.44 6.51 14.58
CA LYS A 67 -7.89 6.53 13.18
C LYS A 67 -7.34 5.36 12.38
N LEU A 68 -6.07 4.99 12.57
CA LEU A 68 -5.48 3.85 11.88
C LEU A 68 -6.16 2.54 12.30
N GLU A 69 -6.43 2.37 13.58
CA GLU A 69 -7.15 1.20 14.10
C GLU A 69 -8.59 1.14 13.55
N ALA A 70 -9.28 2.27 13.49
CA ALA A 70 -10.61 2.35 12.90
C ALA A 70 -10.60 1.96 11.41
N TYR A 71 -9.61 2.43 10.63
CA TYR A 71 -9.41 2.02 9.24
C TYR A 71 -9.23 0.51 9.11
N TRP A 72 -8.37 -0.09 9.95
CA TRP A 72 -8.10 -1.53 9.91
C TRP A 72 -9.33 -2.39 10.20
N GLN A 73 -10.22 -1.94 11.08
CA GLN A 73 -11.43 -2.70 11.41
C GLN A 73 -12.56 -2.51 10.39
N LYS A 74 -12.68 -1.31 9.81
CA LYS A 74 -13.85 -0.94 9.02
C LYS A 74 -13.65 -1.08 7.52
N GLU A 75 -12.51 -0.60 7.00
CA GLU A 75 -12.32 -0.40 5.56
C GLU A 75 -11.25 -1.32 4.98
N ALA A 76 -10.17 -1.55 5.75
CA ALA A 76 -9.03 -2.33 5.28
C ALA A 76 -9.37 -3.77 4.84
N PRO A 77 -10.29 -4.53 5.49
CA PRO A 77 -10.58 -5.90 5.08
C PRO A 77 -11.12 -6.00 3.66
N ALA A 78 -12.02 -5.10 3.27
CA ALA A 78 -12.61 -5.08 1.93
C ALA A 78 -11.57 -4.68 0.87
N LEU A 79 -10.82 -3.60 1.12
CA LEU A 79 -9.79 -3.10 0.21
C LEU A 79 -8.65 -4.11 0.01
N GLN A 80 -8.22 -4.78 1.09
CA GLN A 80 -7.19 -5.81 1.01
C GLN A 80 -7.69 -7.05 0.26
N LYS A 81 -8.96 -7.43 0.46
CA LYS A 81 -9.55 -8.54 -0.27
C LYS A 81 -9.62 -8.25 -1.76
N GLU A 82 -10.03 -7.05 -2.17
CA GLU A 82 -10.06 -6.67 -3.58
C GLU A 82 -8.67 -6.75 -4.24
N HIS A 83 -7.64 -6.22 -3.57
CA HIS A 83 -6.25 -6.34 -4.04
C HIS A 83 -5.82 -7.81 -4.16
N THR A 84 -6.11 -8.62 -3.14
CA THR A 84 -5.75 -10.04 -3.10
C THR A 84 -6.51 -10.86 -4.15
N ASP A 85 -7.79 -10.59 -4.37
CA ASP A 85 -8.59 -11.28 -5.40
C ASP A 85 -8.07 -10.98 -6.81
N LYS A 86 -7.56 -9.75 -7.02
CA LYS A 86 -7.06 -9.32 -8.33
C LYS A 86 -5.65 -9.86 -8.66
N TYR A 87 -4.74 -9.89 -7.68
CA TYR A 87 -3.33 -10.20 -7.93
C TYR A 87 -2.81 -11.46 -7.23
N SER A 88 -3.54 -11.96 -6.24
CA SER A 88 -3.23 -13.19 -5.51
C SER A 88 -1.76 -13.30 -5.09
N ASP A 89 -1.05 -14.32 -5.57
CA ASP A 89 0.35 -14.62 -5.28
C ASP A 89 1.36 -13.75 -6.04
N LYS A 90 0.93 -13.03 -7.09
CA LYS A 90 1.78 -12.15 -7.90
C LYS A 90 2.06 -10.78 -7.28
N ALA A 91 1.36 -10.40 -6.21
CA ALA A 91 1.57 -9.13 -5.51
C ALA A 91 1.53 -9.32 -3.99
N LEU A 92 2.66 -9.71 -3.40
CA LEU A 92 2.76 -9.99 -1.97
C LEU A 92 3.01 -8.72 -1.17
N ALA A 93 2.09 -8.40 -0.26
CA ALA A 93 2.14 -7.19 0.56
C ALA A 93 2.60 -7.47 2.00
N PHE A 94 3.51 -6.64 2.50
CA PHE A 94 3.97 -6.58 3.89
C PHE A 94 3.72 -5.18 4.47
N ARG A 95 3.34 -5.10 5.74
CA ARG A 95 2.87 -3.87 6.37
C ARG A 95 3.68 -3.51 7.59
N THR A 96 4.00 -2.23 7.72
CA THR A 96 4.65 -1.67 8.90
C THR A 96 3.96 -0.37 9.31
N VAL A 97 4.03 -0.06 10.60
CA VAL A 97 3.55 1.20 11.17
C VAL A 97 4.74 1.89 11.82
N MET A 98 4.88 3.18 11.54
CA MET A 98 5.95 4.02 12.06
C MET A 98 5.34 5.29 12.63
N GLU A 99 6.02 5.88 13.60
CA GLU A 99 5.71 7.22 14.08
C GLU A 99 6.62 8.23 13.35
N VAL A 100 6.03 9.34 12.92
CA VAL A 100 6.79 10.47 12.42
C VAL A 100 7.36 11.25 13.60
N ILE A 101 8.68 11.13 13.81
CA ILE A 101 9.45 11.91 14.79
C ILE A 101 10.07 13.09 14.04
N GLN A 102 9.44 14.27 14.10
CA GLN A 102 10.00 15.52 13.60
C GLN A 102 10.29 16.46 14.76
#